data_AF-A0A940KP59-F1
#
_entry.id   AF-A0A940KP59-F1
#
_cell.length_a   1.000
_cell.length_b   1.000
_cell.length_c   1.000
_cell.angle_alpha   90.00
_cell.angle_beta   90.00
_cell.angle_gamma   90.00
#
_symmetry.space_group_name_H-M   'P 1'
#
loop_
_entity.id
_entity.type
_entity.pdbx_description
1 polymer ?
#
loop_
_entity_poly.entity_id
_entity_poly.type
_entity_poly.pdbx_seq_one_letter_code
_entity_poly.pdbx_strand_id
1 'polypeptide(L)'
;MRLFGLIGNPLTHSFSKKYFTAKFEREGLTDCRYELFPISSIEQLPKLIQENPDLCGLNVTIPYKEQVLSYLKEENELVKAISCL
;
A
#
# COMPACT_ATOMS: atom_id res chain seq x y z
N MET A 1 -9.28 10.87 8.53
CA MET A 1 -8.11 11.35 7.75
C MET A 1 -7.68 10.21 6.84
N ARG A 2 -7.67 10.39 5.53
CA ARG A 2 -7.43 9.32 4.55
C ARG A 2 -6.02 8.76 4.74
N LEU A 3 -5.90 7.48 5.01
CA LEU A 3 -4.60 6.82 5.19
C LEU A 3 -4.25 6.05 3.93
N PHE A 4 -3.04 6.28 3.42
CA PHE A 4 -2.42 5.51 2.36
C PHE A 4 -1.17 4.83 2.90
N GLY A 5 -0.70 3.77 2.26
CA GLY A 5 0.57 3.19 2.69
C GLY A 5 1.25 2.27 1.70
N LEU A 6 2.35 1.69 2.15
CA LEU A 6 3.15 0.71 1.42
C LEU A 6 3.32 -0.56 2.26
N ILE A 7 2.96 -1.72 1.69
CA ILE A 7 3.31 -3.03 2.26
C ILE A 7 4.51 -3.65 1.55
N GLY A 8 5.35 -4.37 2.29
CA GLY A 8 6.58 -5.00 1.79
C GLY A 8 7.53 -5.33 2.93
N ASN A 9 8.63 -6.01 2.62
CA ASN A 9 9.70 -6.25 3.59
C ASN A 9 11.03 -6.55 2.88
N PRO A 10 12.12 -5.81 3.16
CA PRO A 10 12.23 -4.66 4.05
C PRO A 10 11.70 -3.35 3.43
N LEU A 11 11.30 -2.39 4.27
CA LEU A 11 10.86 -1.04 3.86
C LEU A 11 11.80 0.09 4.31
N THR A 12 12.93 -0.22 4.93
CA THR A 12 13.88 0.75 5.54
C THR A 12 14.41 1.80 4.56
N HIS A 13 14.54 1.45 3.28
CA HIS A 13 14.98 2.36 2.21
C HIS A 13 13.84 2.86 1.32
N SER A 14 12.58 2.72 1.74
CA SER A 14 11.46 3.14 0.92
C SER A 14 11.41 4.65 0.74
N PHE A 15 11.58 5.08 -0.51
CA PHE A 15 11.43 6.48 -0.92
C PHE A 15 9.97 6.93 -0.93
N SER A 16 9.01 6.00 -0.99
CA SER A 16 7.59 6.29 -1.22
C SER A 16 7.00 7.18 -0.13
N LYS A 17 7.30 6.93 1.15
CA LYS A 17 6.76 7.75 2.24
C LYS A 17 7.15 9.23 2.09
N LYS A 18 8.44 9.50 1.93
CA LYS A 18 8.94 10.88 1.75
C LYS A 18 8.35 11.53 0.51
N TYR A 19 8.27 10.79 -0.61
CA TYR A 19 7.71 11.29 -1.85
C TYR A 19 6.23 11.69 -1.70
N PHE A 20 5.39 10.81 -1.17
CA PHE A 20 3.96 11.08 -1.04
C PHE A 20 3.64 12.14 0.00
N THR A 21 4.36 12.17 1.13
CA THR A 21 4.22 13.27 2.10
C THR A 21 4.50 14.62 1.43
N ALA A 22 5.62 14.76 0.72
CA ALA A 22 5.97 16.00 0.03
C ALA A 22 5.00 16.35 -1.11
N LYS A 23 4.43 15.34 -1.77
CA LYS A 23 3.39 15.54 -2.81
C LYS A 23 2.11 16.07 -2.19
N PHE A 24 1.63 15.46 -1.11
CA PHE A 24 0.40 15.88 -0.42
C PHE A 24 0.51 17.31 0.12
N GLU A 25 1.65 17.65 0.73
CA GLU A 25 1.93 19.02 1.16
C GLU A 25 1.89 20.01 0.00
N ARG A 26 2.53 19.68 -1.12
CA ARG A 26 2.56 20.54 -2.32
C ARG A 26 1.19 20.73 -2.96
N GLU A 27 0.36 19.70 -2.96
CA GLU A 27 -0.99 19.73 -3.52
C GLU A 27 -2.03 20.27 -2.52
N GLY A 28 -1.62 20.64 -1.29
CA GLY A 28 -2.51 21.15 -0.25
C GLY A 28 -3.46 20.09 0.31
N LEU A 29 -3.13 18.80 0.14
CA LEU A 29 -3.92 17.67 0.61
C LEU A 29 -3.61 17.40 2.09
N THR A 30 -4.27 18.16 2.97
CA THR A 30 -4.05 18.09 4.43
C THR A 30 -4.84 16.97 5.12
N ASP A 31 -5.82 16.39 4.43
CA ASP A 31 -6.68 15.33 4.96
C ASP A 31 -6.16 13.91 4.65
N CYS A 32 -4.90 13.78 4.21
CA CYS A 32 -4.29 12.49 3.91
C CYS A 32 -2.88 12.32 4.48
N ARG A 33 -2.53 11.07 4.80
CA ARG A 33 -1.19 10.67 5.27
C ARG A 33 -0.72 9.41 4.56
N TYR A 34 0.60 9.23 4.50
CA TYR A 34 1.24 8.06 3.90
C TYR A 34 2.15 7.36 4.91
N GLU A 35 1.93 6.08 5.15
CA GLU A 35 2.68 5.28 6.14
C GLU A 35 3.34 4.03 5.53
N LEU A 36 4.35 3.51 6.22
CA LEU A 36 5.00 2.25 5.85
C LEU A 36 4.48 1.14 6.75
N PHE A 37 4.05 0.04 6.16
CA PHE A 37 3.55 -1.13 6.86
C PHE A 37 4.43 -2.34 6.55
N PRO A 38 5.58 -2.48 7.24
CA PRO A 38 6.41 -3.66 7.08
C PRO A 38 5.65 -4.86 7.64
N ILE A 39 5.33 -5.82 6.77
CA ILE A 39 4.70 -7.09 7.14
C ILE A 39 5.68 -8.21 6.82
N SER A 40 5.81 -9.19 7.71
CA SER A 40 6.71 -10.33 7.48
C SER A 40 6.08 -11.41 6.59
N SER A 41 4.76 -11.38 6.42
CA SER A 41 3.99 -12.35 5.62
C SER A 41 2.75 -11.70 5.03
N ILE A 42 2.33 -12.12 3.84
CA ILE A 42 1.16 -11.55 3.15
C ILE A 42 -0.14 -11.81 3.91
N GLU A 43 -0.20 -12.89 4.69
CA GLU A 43 -1.33 -13.29 5.53
C GLU A 43 -1.64 -12.29 6.64
N GLN A 44 -0.75 -11.32 6.89
CA GLN A 44 -1.01 -10.21 7.82
C GLN A 44 -1.84 -9.09 7.19
N LEU A 45 -2.00 -9.07 5.86
CA LEU A 45 -2.72 -8.01 5.15
C LEU A 45 -4.18 -7.85 5.62
N PRO A 46 -4.99 -8.91 5.79
CA PRO A 46 -6.36 -8.76 6.28
C PRO A 46 -6.43 -8.11 7.67
N LYS A 47 -5.53 -8.51 8.57
CA LYS A 47 -5.43 -7.95 9.92
C LYS A 47 -5.03 -6.48 9.88
N LEU A 48 -4.04 -6.13 9.05
CA LEU A 48 -3.61 -4.75 8.85
C LEU A 48 -4.76 -3.87 8.37
N ILE A 49 -5.55 -4.33 7.40
CA ILE A 49 -6.71 -3.58 6.90
C ILE A 49 -7.75 -3.41 8.01
N GLN A 50 -8.02 -4.46 8.80
CA GLN A 50 -8.97 -4.41 9.91
C GLN A 50 -8.54 -3.43 11.02
N GLU A 51 -7.24 -3.38 11.35
CA GLU A 51 -6.69 -2.49 12.37
C GLU A 51 -6.60 -1.02 11.91
N ASN A 52 -6.70 -0.77 10.60
CA ASN A 52 -6.60 0.56 10.01
C ASN A 52 -7.87 0.90 9.19
N PRO A 53 -9.01 1.17 9.85
CA PRO A 53 -10.28 1.43 9.16
C PRO A 53 -10.27 2.67 8.26
N ASP A 54 -9.34 3.60 8.50
CA ASP A 54 -9.13 4.80 7.67
C ASP A 54 -8.29 4.54 6.40
N LEU A 55 -7.80 3.31 6.20
CA LEU A 55 -6.95 2.94 5.09
C LEU A 55 -7.72 2.95 3.77
N CYS A 56 -7.37 3.89 2.90
CA CYS A 56 -8.02 4.13 1.62
C CYS A 56 -7.24 3.52 0.44
N GLY A 57 -5.98 3.14 0.62
CA GLY A 57 -5.19 2.53 -0.44
C GLY A 57 -3.81 2.07 0.01
N LEU A 58 -3.31 1.03 -0.67
CA LEU A 58 -1.99 0.45 -0.43
C LEU A 58 -1.22 0.31 -1.74
N ASN A 59 0.03 0.74 -1.72
CA ASN A 59 1.02 0.27 -2.66
C ASN A 59 1.62 -1.04 -2.15
N VAL A 60 2.05 -1.88 -3.09
CA VAL A 60 2.66 -3.17 -2.79
C VAL A 60 4.06 -3.19 -3.40
N THR A 61 5.04 -3.64 -2.62
CA THR A 61 6.39 -3.89 -3.11
C THR A 61 6.83 -5.31 -2.78
N ILE A 62 8.05 -5.65 -3.21
CA ILE A 62 8.68 -6.94 -3.00
C ILE A 62 8.59 -7.33 -1.50
N PRO A 63 8.29 -8.60 -1.20
CA PRO A 63 8.06 -9.72 -2.13
C PRO A 63 6.59 -9.97 -2.50
N TYR A 64 5.67 -9.05 -2.17
CA TYR A 64 4.23 -9.38 -2.13
C TYR A 64 3.42 -9.00 -3.36
N LYS A 65 4.06 -8.49 -4.42
CA LYS A 65 3.37 -7.96 -5.61
C LYS A 65 2.51 -9.00 -6.36
N GLU A 66 2.89 -10.27 -6.30
CA GLU A 66 2.10 -11.37 -6.87
C GLU A 66 1.13 -11.95 -5.84
N GLN A 67 1.60 -12.16 -4.61
CA GLN A 67 0.80 -12.80 -3.54
C GLN A 67 -0.44 -11.98 -3.16
N VAL A 68 -0.36 -10.65 -3.27
CA VAL A 68 -1.48 -9.75 -2.97
C VAL A 68 -2.69 -9.98 -3.90
N LEU A 69 -2.49 -10.53 -5.10
CA LEU A 69 -3.58 -10.76 -6.05
C LEU A 69 -4.66 -11.69 -5.49
N SER A 70 -4.27 -12.65 -4.64
CA SER A 70 -5.21 -13.56 -3.96
C SER A 70 -6.19 -12.86 -3.02
N TYR A 71 -5.94 -11.60 -2.66
CA TYR A 71 -6.78 -10.78 -1.79
C TYR A 71 -7.65 -9.78 -2.56
N LEU A 72 -7.52 -9.70 -3.89
CA LEU A 72 -8.34 -8.82 -4.71
C LEU A 72 -9.73 -9.42 -4.92
N LYS A 73 -10.75 -8.64 -4.61
CA LYS A 73 -12.13 -8.96 -4.98
C LYS A 73 -12.39 -8.72 -6.47
N GLU A 74 -11.77 -7.67 -7.00
CA GLU A 74 -11.88 -7.24 -8.39
C GLU A 74 -10.50 -6.78 -8.88
N GLU A 75 -10.16 -7.12 -10.12
CA GLU A 75 -8.92 -6.74 -10.79
C GLU A 75 -9.24 -6.16 -12.17
N ASN A 76 -8.44 -5.19 -12.62
CA ASN A 76 -8.61 -4.62 -13.96
C ASN A 76 -7.87 -5.45 -15.02
N GLU A 77 -8.14 -5.18 -16.30
CA GLU A 77 -7.53 -5.92 -17.41
C GLU A 77 -5.99 -5.83 -17.45
N LEU A 78 -5.42 -4.74 -16.93
CA LEU A 78 -3.96 -4.59 -16.83
C LEU A 78 -3.35 -5.52 -15.78
N VAL A 79 -3.98 -5.63 -14.60
CA VAL A 79 -3.55 -6.55 -13.54
C VAL A 79 -3.67 -8.00 -14.03
N LYS A 80 -4.74 -8.35 -14.75
CA LYS A 80 -4.89 -9.67 -15.38
C LYS A 80 -3.77 -9.98 -16.36
N ALA A 81 -3.41 -9.02 -17.22
CA ALA A 81 -2.39 -9.20 -18.25
C ALA A 81 -0.97 -9.34 -17.66
N ILE A 82 -0.68 -8.60 -16.58
CA ILE A 82 0.66 -8.53 -15.99
C ILE A 82 0.83 -9.52 -14.81
N SER A 83 -0.28 -9.97 -14.22
CA SER A 83 -0.32 -10.88 -13.05
C SER A 83 0.52 -10.38 -11.87
N CYS A 84 0.51 -9.07 -11.62
CA CYS A 84 1.30 -8.41 -10.58
C CYS A 84 0.73 -7.01 -10.25
N LEU A 85 0.81 -6.57 -8.98
CA LEU A 85 0.46 -5.22 -8.48
C LEU A 85 1.68 -4.46 -7.95
#